data_AF-A0A1M6XZA1-F1
#
_entry.id   AF-A0A1M6XZA1-F1
#
_cell.length_a   1.000
_cell.length_b   1.000
_cell.length_c   1.000
_cell.angle_alpha   90.00
_cell.angle_beta   90.00
_cell.angle_gamma   90.00
#
_symmetry.space_group_name_H-M   'P 1'
#
loop_
_entity.id
_entity.type
_entity.pdbx_description
1 polymer ?
#
loop_
_entity_poly.entity_id
_entity_poly.type
_entity_poly.pdbx_seq_one_letter_code
_entity_poly.pdbx_strand_id
1 'polypeptide(L)'
;MNVKTISIALTVLVVALLATILMQKSGYVSQATEHYEKTTTKSYKGASQIVEYVNNSIETNKGVWALACEAVQSVKTSQDQARLEAKYFPSTKGSMSIVNMTRRFEATGAYYIVSKFAKVEVDKKTEVKSLAGLVSVNVNALVGNPGEEIEEAEGEEGEEAVEEAPAPKKPAKAAKGKKGKKGKKR
;
A
#
# COMPACT_ATOMS: atom_id res chain seq x y z
N MET A 1 12.66 -81.91 -25.78
CA MET A 1 11.91 -80.62 -25.76
C MET A 1 11.52 -80.29 -27.20
N ASN A 2 10.22 -80.17 -27.51
CA ASN A 2 9.76 -80.06 -28.90
C ASN A 2 9.94 -78.63 -29.42
N VAL A 3 10.51 -78.49 -30.62
CA VAL A 3 10.78 -77.21 -31.31
C VAL A 3 9.52 -76.34 -31.44
N LYS A 4 8.34 -76.97 -31.57
CA LYS A 4 7.05 -76.29 -31.56
C LYS A 4 6.76 -75.53 -30.25
N THR A 5 7.13 -76.11 -29.12
CA THR A 5 6.93 -75.49 -27.80
C THR A 5 7.87 -74.30 -27.58
N ILE A 6 9.10 -74.41 -28.10
CA ILE A 6 10.08 -73.30 -28.06
C ILE A 6 9.63 -72.15 -28.95
N SER A 7 9.14 -72.44 -30.16
CA SER A 7 8.61 -71.44 -31.09
C SER A 7 7.42 -70.67 -30.50
N ILE A 8 6.48 -71.37 -29.86
CA ILE A 8 5.31 -70.73 -29.23
C ILE A 8 5.75 -69.87 -28.03
N ALA A 9 6.70 -70.33 -27.22
CA ALA A 9 7.22 -69.54 -26.11
C ALA A 9 7.92 -68.25 -26.60
N LEU A 10 8.67 -68.33 -27.71
CA LEU A 10 9.36 -67.19 -28.30
C LEU A 10 8.40 -66.16 -28.90
N THR A 11 7.33 -66.59 -29.56
CA THR A 11 6.32 -65.67 -30.10
C THR A 11 5.56 -64.95 -29.00
N VAL A 12 5.19 -65.64 -27.92
CA VAL A 12 4.56 -65.02 -26.74
C VAL A 12 5.50 -64.00 -26.09
N LEU A 13 6.80 -64.32 -25.97
CA LEU A 13 7.80 -63.41 -25.42
C LEU A 13 7.97 -62.15 -26.28
N VAL A 14 8.00 -62.28 -27.60
CA VAL A 14 8.10 -61.14 -28.52
C VAL A 14 6.87 -60.24 -28.46
N VAL A 15 5.66 -60.83 -28.39
CA VAL A 15 4.42 -60.05 -28.25
C VAL A 15 4.37 -59.34 -26.90
N ALA A 16 4.80 -59.99 -25.82
CA ALA A 16 4.90 -59.38 -24.49
C ALA A 16 5.90 -58.21 -24.47
N LEU A 17 7.07 -58.37 -25.07
CA LEU A 17 8.07 -57.30 -25.19
C LEU A 17 7.54 -56.11 -26.00
N LEU A 18 6.88 -56.35 -27.14
CA LEU A 18 6.26 -55.30 -27.94
C LEU A 18 5.17 -54.55 -27.18
N ALA A 19 4.33 -55.25 -26.42
CA ALA A 19 3.31 -54.62 -25.57
C ALA A 19 3.94 -53.70 -24.51
N THR A 20 5.03 -54.15 -23.86
CA THR A 20 5.73 -53.33 -22.86
C THR A 20 6.38 -52.08 -23.47
N ILE A 21 6.98 -52.17 -24.67
CA ILE A 21 7.59 -51.03 -25.36
C ILE A 21 6.53 -50.00 -25.77
N LEU A 22 5.38 -50.45 -26.26
CA LEU A 22 4.29 -49.56 -26.65
C LEU A 22 3.66 -48.86 -25.44
N MET A 23 3.49 -49.55 -24.30
CA MET A 23 3.02 -48.95 -23.05
C MET A 23 4.02 -47.94 -22.46
N GLN A 24 5.32 -48.25 -22.53
CA GLN A 24 6.35 -47.31 -22.10
C GLN A 24 6.34 -46.06 -22.99
N LYS A 25 6.36 -46.21 -24.31
CA LYS A 25 6.41 -45.07 -25.24
C LYS A 25 5.16 -44.19 -25.16
N SER A 26 3.96 -44.77 -25.02
CA SER A 26 2.73 -44.00 -24.90
C SER A 26 2.64 -43.25 -23.57
N GLY A 27 3.04 -43.88 -22.46
CA GLY A 27 3.09 -43.26 -21.14
C GLY A 27 4.12 -42.12 -21.05
N TYR A 28 5.32 -42.32 -21.60
CA TYR A 28 6.36 -41.29 -21.61
C TYR A 28 5.99 -40.08 -22.48
N VAL A 29 5.42 -40.30 -23.67
CA VAL A 29 5.00 -39.18 -24.54
C VAL A 29 3.84 -38.41 -23.91
N SER A 30 2.85 -39.10 -23.32
CA SER A 30 1.74 -38.43 -22.64
C SER A 30 2.21 -37.60 -21.43
N GLN A 31 3.11 -38.13 -20.61
CA GLN A 31 3.66 -37.41 -19.46
C GLN A 31 4.56 -36.25 -19.88
N ALA A 32 5.37 -36.43 -20.92
CA ALA A 32 6.19 -35.36 -21.46
C ALA A 32 5.30 -34.22 -21.98
N THR A 33 4.30 -34.52 -22.81
CA THR A 33 3.35 -33.51 -23.32
C THR A 33 2.62 -32.81 -22.18
N GLU A 34 2.10 -33.53 -21.20
CA GLU A 34 1.40 -32.94 -20.06
C GLU A 34 2.34 -32.05 -19.21
N HIS A 35 3.59 -32.48 -19.00
CA HIS A 35 4.59 -31.69 -18.30
C HIS A 35 4.97 -30.42 -19.09
N TYR A 36 5.16 -30.53 -20.41
CA TYR A 36 5.44 -29.39 -21.27
C TYR A 36 4.27 -28.41 -21.31
N GLU A 37 3.03 -28.88 -21.41
CA GLU A 37 1.84 -28.03 -21.39
C GLU A 37 1.68 -27.32 -20.04
N LYS A 38 1.84 -28.04 -18.91
CA LYS A 38 1.79 -27.44 -17.57
C LYS A 38 2.89 -26.40 -17.37
N THR A 39 4.12 -26.71 -17.77
CA THR A 39 5.26 -25.79 -17.62
C THR A 39 5.07 -24.55 -18.49
N THR A 40 4.68 -24.73 -19.75
CA THR A 40 4.44 -23.63 -20.69
C THR A 40 3.30 -22.73 -20.22
N THR A 41 2.19 -23.32 -19.76
CA THR A 41 1.04 -22.57 -19.22
C THR A 41 1.42 -21.78 -17.97
N LYS A 42 2.21 -22.37 -17.08
CA LYS A 42 2.69 -21.70 -15.86
C LYS A 42 3.62 -20.54 -16.19
N SER A 43 4.57 -20.74 -17.11
CA SER A 43 5.47 -19.69 -17.57
C SER A 43 4.72 -18.55 -18.27
N TYR A 44 3.74 -18.88 -19.11
CA TYR A 44 2.90 -17.88 -19.78
C TYR A 44 2.08 -17.06 -18.78
N LYS A 45 1.44 -17.71 -17.80
CA LYS A 45 0.69 -17.01 -16.73
C LYS A 45 1.59 -16.13 -15.87
N GLY A 46 2.79 -16.60 -15.54
CA GLY A 46 3.77 -15.79 -14.80
C GLY A 46 4.19 -14.56 -15.61
N ALA A 47 4.48 -14.74 -16.91
CA ALA A 47 4.82 -13.63 -17.79
C ALA A 47 3.67 -12.63 -17.96
N SER A 48 2.42 -13.10 -18.10
CA SER A 48 1.26 -12.22 -18.22
C SER A 48 1.02 -11.40 -16.95
N GLN A 49 1.18 -12.01 -15.78
CA GLN A 49 1.10 -11.30 -14.48
C GLN A 49 2.17 -10.22 -14.35
N ILE A 50 3.39 -10.48 -14.83
CA ILE A 50 4.46 -9.48 -14.82
C ILE A 50 4.10 -8.32 -15.75
N VAL A 51 3.58 -8.59 -16.95
CA VAL A 51 3.15 -7.54 -17.89
C VAL A 51 2.02 -6.70 -17.31
N GLU A 52 1.02 -7.33 -16.69
CA GLU A 52 -0.07 -6.62 -16.00
C GLU A 52 0.45 -5.75 -14.86
N TYR A 53 1.37 -6.27 -14.05
CA TYR A 53 2.00 -5.53 -12.96
C TYR A 53 2.77 -4.29 -13.46
N VAL A 54 3.55 -4.46 -14.53
CA VAL A 54 4.29 -3.35 -15.15
C VAL A 54 3.33 -2.30 -15.72
N ASN A 55 2.27 -2.73 -16.42
CA ASN A 55 1.27 -1.81 -16.95
C ASN A 55 0.56 -1.02 -15.83
N ASN A 56 0.13 -1.69 -14.77
CA ASN A 56 -0.49 -1.03 -13.61
C ASN A 56 0.47 -0.02 -12.94
N SER A 57 1.76 -0.37 -12.87
CA SER A 57 2.79 0.53 -12.32
C SER A 57 2.98 1.76 -13.20
N ILE A 58 2.99 1.60 -14.53
CA ILE A 58 3.07 2.70 -15.49
C ILE A 58 1.84 3.60 -15.39
N GLU A 59 0.63 3.03 -15.32
CA GLU A 59 -0.61 3.78 -15.18
C GLU A 59 -0.64 4.57 -13.87
N THR A 60 -0.23 3.95 -12.77
CA THR A 60 -0.12 4.60 -11.47
C THR A 60 0.88 5.76 -11.53
N ASN A 61 2.08 5.53 -12.06
CA ASN A 61 3.10 6.57 -12.19
C ASN A 61 2.60 7.74 -13.05
N LYS A 62 1.97 7.45 -14.20
CA LYS A 62 1.37 8.45 -15.08
C LYS A 62 0.28 9.25 -14.35
N GLY A 63 -0.56 8.59 -13.56
CA GLY A 63 -1.60 9.23 -12.76
C GLY A 63 -1.01 10.17 -11.71
N VAL A 64 0.02 9.74 -10.98
CA VAL A 64 0.68 10.57 -9.97
C VAL A 64 1.43 11.74 -10.60
N TRP A 65 2.06 11.56 -11.77
CA TRP A 65 2.66 12.67 -12.53
C TRP A 65 1.63 13.69 -13.01
N ALA A 66 0.51 13.23 -13.56
CA ALA A 66 -0.57 14.12 -14.00
C ALA A 66 -1.12 14.93 -12.82
N LEU A 67 -1.32 14.27 -11.68
CA LEU A 67 -1.75 14.90 -10.44
C LEU A 67 -0.73 15.95 -9.97
N ALA A 68 0.57 15.65 -9.99
CA ALA A 68 1.60 16.62 -9.61
C ALA A 68 1.61 17.85 -10.53
N CYS A 69 1.48 17.65 -11.84
CA CYS A 69 1.42 18.73 -12.81
C CYS A 69 0.17 19.61 -12.65
N GLU A 70 -1.01 19.00 -12.45
CA GLU A 70 -2.26 19.74 -12.24
C GLU A 70 -2.27 20.44 -10.87
N ALA A 71 -1.61 19.86 -9.85
CA ALA A 71 -1.48 20.46 -8.53
C ALA A 71 -0.75 21.80 -8.60
N VAL A 72 0.39 21.86 -9.29
CA VAL A 72 1.17 23.11 -9.45
C VAL A 72 0.35 24.23 -10.12
N GLN A 73 -0.61 23.87 -10.97
CA GLN A 73 -1.39 24.85 -11.74
C GLN A 73 -2.65 25.32 -11.01
N SER A 74 -3.30 24.45 -10.24
CA SER A 74 -4.68 24.68 -9.78
C SER A 74 -4.83 24.70 -8.26
N VAL A 75 -3.90 24.10 -7.52
CA VAL A 75 -4.05 23.92 -6.07
C VAL A 75 -3.57 25.14 -5.31
N LYS A 76 -4.46 25.67 -4.46
CA LYS A 76 -4.16 26.78 -3.55
C LYS A 76 -4.19 26.35 -2.09
N THR A 77 -5.01 25.36 -1.77
CA THR A 77 -5.22 24.85 -0.41
C THR A 77 -5.09 23.33 -0.35
N SER A 78 -4.90 22.77 0.85
CA SER A 78 -4.89 21.31 1.03
C SER A 78 -6.22 20.65 0.70
N GLN A 79 -7.34 21.39 0.77
CA GLN A 79 -8.65 20.89 0.35
C GLN A 79 -8.76 20.77 -1.17
N ASP A 80 -8.20 21.74 -1.91
CA ASP A 80 -8.14 21.66 -3.38
C ASP A 80 -7.25 20.49 -3.82
N GLN A 81 -6.13 20.28 -3.12
CA GLN A 81 -5.28 19.12 -3.34
C GLN A 81 -6.05 17.81 -3.08
N ALA A 82 -6.80 17.70 -1.98
CA ALA A 82 -7.60 16.51 -1.68
C ALA A 82 -8.69 16.23 -2.72
N ARG A 83 -9.33 17.28 -3.26
CA ARG A 83 -10.30 17.13 -4.37
C ARG A 83 -9.63 16.66 -5.66
N LEU A 84 -8.44 17.19 -5.94
CA LEU A 84 -7.65 16.78 -7.10
C LEU A 84 -7.19 15.33 -6.96
N GLU A 85 -6.74 14.91 -5.78
CA GLU A 85 -6.39 13.52 -5.46
C GLU A 85 -7.56 12.58 -5.72
N ALA A 86 -8.76 12.92 -5.23
CA ALA A 86 -9.96 12.09 -5.42
C ALA A 86 -10.38 11.95 -6.90
N LYS A 87 -10.02 12.92 -7.77
CA LYS A 87 -10.28 12.85 -9.22
C LYS A 87 -9.43 11.79 -9.90
N TYR A 88 -8.17 11.64 -9.50
CA TYR A 88 -7.23 10.67 -10.08
C TYR A 88 -7.23 9.32 -9.35
N PHE A 89 -7.38 9.35 -8.03
CA PHE A 89 -7.29 8.21 -7.13
C PHE A 89 -8.42 8.27 -6.09
N PRO A 90 -9.68 7.96 -6.47
CA PRO A 90 -10.85 8.16 -5.63
C PRO A 90 -10.86 7.33 -4.34
N SER A 91 -10.13 6.20 -4.32
CA SER A 91 -10.00 5.32 -3.16
C SER A 91 -8.84 5.69 -2.23
N THR A 92 -7.97 6.61 -2.63
CA THR A 92 -6.72 6.91 -1.91
C THR A 92 -6.81 8.28 -1.26
N LYS A 93 -6.47 8.34 0.04
CA LYS A 93 -6.48 9.59 0.80
C LYS A 93 -5.05 10.01 1.12
N GLY A 94 -4.67 11.23 0.77
CA GLY A 94 -3.42 11.82 1.23
C GLY A 94 -3.46 12.18 2.72
N SER A 95 -2.32 12.06 3.39
CA SER A 95 -2.08 12.48 4.76
C SER A 95 -1.61 13.93 4.83
N MET A 96 -1.95 14.64 5.90
CA MET A 96 -1.59 16.05 6.08
C MET A 96 -0.82 16.21 7.40
N SER A 97 0.34 16.86 7.34
CA SER A 97 1.10 17.27 8.51
C SER A 97 0.96 18.78 8.70
N ILE A 98 0.30 19.17 9.79
CA ILE A 98 0.15 20.58 10.18
C ILE A 98 1.49 21.15 10.64
N VAL A 99 2.32 20.34 11.31
CA VAL A 99 3.64 20.74 11.82
C VAL A 99 4.58 21.06 10.67
N ASN A 100 4.64 20.19 9.67
CA ASN A 100 5.55 20.35 8.52
C ASN A 100 4.94 21.21 7.40
N MET A 101 3.68 21.63 7.54
CA MET A 101 2.90 22.31 6.50
C MET A 101 2.91 21.55 5.17
N THR A 102 2.81 20.22 5.25
CA THR A 102 2.88 19.34 4.08
C THR A 102 1.64 18.47 3.96
N ARG A 103 1.34 18.09 2.72
CA ARG A 103 0.38 17.04 2.40
C ARG A 103 1.09 15.98 1.55
N ARG A 104 1.14 14.75 2.05
CA ARG A 104 1.70 13.59 1.34
C ARG A 104 0.55 12.84 0.69
N PHE A 105 0.65 12.64 -0.62
CA PHE A 105 -0.24 11.76 -1.35
C PHE A 105 0.54 10.54 -1.81
N GLU A 106 0.05 9.36 -1.46
CA GLU A 106 0.74 8.09 -1.73
C GLU A 106 -0.22 7.14 -2.46
N ALA A 107 0.00 6.94 -3.76
CA ALA A 107 -0.76 5.94 -4.52
C ALA A 107 -0.27 4.52 -4.21
N THR A 108 1.04 4.38 -4.00
CA THR A 108 1.72 3.18 -3.47
C THR A 108 3.01 3.63 -2.77
N GLY A 109 3.65 2.78 -1.95
CA GLY A 109 4.89 3.12 -1.26
C GLY A 109 6.03 3.65 -2.14
N ALA A 110 6.06 3.29 -3.43
CA ALA A 110 7.04 3.80 -4.39
C ALA A 110 6.57 5.03 -5.18
N TYR A 111 5.26 5.30 -5.25
CA TYR A 111 4.66 6.36 -6.04
C TYR A 111 3.91 7.34 -5.13
N TYR A 112 4.65 8.34 -4.64
CA TYR A 112 4.10 9.40 -3.79
C TYR A 112 4.61 10.79 -4.20
N ILE A 113 3.87 11.80 -3.77
CA ILE A 113 4.28 13.21 -3.86
C ILE A 113 4.08 13.89 -2.51
N VAL A 114 4.86 14.93 -2.26
CA VAL A 114 4.71 15.76 -1.06
C VAL A 114 4.53 17.21 -1.46
N SER A 115 3.35 17.75 -1.20
CA SER A 115 3.03 19.15 -1.42
C SER A 115 3.33 19.96 -0.17
N LYS A 116 4.12 21.03 -0.29
CA LYS A 116 4.44 21.97 0.79
C LYS A 116 3.60 23.24 0.65
N PHE A 117 3.08 23.73 1.76
CA PHE A 117 2.27 24.93 1.86
C PHE A 117 2.94 25.98 2.74
N ALA A 118 2.56 27.24 2.56
CA ALA A 118 3.20 28.38 3.21
C ALA A 118 2.69 28.62 4.63
N LYS A 119 1.43 28.26 4.91
CA LYS A 119 0.78 28.56 6.18
C LYS A 119 -0.35 27.59 6.50
N VAL A 120 -0.66 27.52 7.79
CA VAL A 120 -1.86 26.86 8.33
C VAL A 120 -2.97 27.90 8.46
N GLU A 121 -4.14 27.64 7.90
CA GLU A 121 -5.35 28.43 8.09
C GLU A 121 -6.33 27.69 8.99
N VAL A 122 -7.03 28.42 9.85
CA VAL A 122 -8.06 27.87 10.74
C VAL A 122 -9.39 28.46 10.30
N ASP A 123 -10.34 27.60 9.94
CA ASP A 123 -11.69 28.04 9.67
C ASP A 123 -12.35 28.49 10.99
N LYS A 124 -12.74 29.77 11.06
CA LYS A 124 -13.33 30.38 12.25
C LYS A 124 -14.71 29.82 12.61
N LYS A 125 -15.36 29.08 11.70
CA LYS A 125 -16.69 28.49 11.94
C LYS A 125 -16.64 27.04 12.40
N THR A 126 -15.65 26.28 11.93
CA THR A 126 -15.56 24.83 12.14
C THR A 126 -14.33 24.45 12.97
N GLU A 127 -13.45 25.42 13.26
CA GLU A 127 -12.15 25.24 13.93
C GLU A 127 -11.20 24.25 13.24
N VAL A 128 -11.54 23.80 12.03
CA VAL A 128 -10.73 22.87 11.24
C VAL A 128 -9.50 23.60 10.69
N LYS A 129 -8.33 22.99 10.91
CA LYS A 129 -7.05 23.45 10.36
C LYS A 129 -6.88 22.93 8.93
N SER A 130 -6.54 23.81 8.01
CA SER A 130 -6.18 23.50 6.63
C SER A 130 -4.84 24.15 6.27
N LEU A 131 -4.23 23.72 5.16
CA LEU A 131 -3.00 24.33 4.66
C LEU A 131 -3.31 25.21 3.46
N ALA A 132 -2.66 26.36 3.35
CA ALA A 132 -2.90 27.32 2.29
C ALA A 132 -1.60 27.90 1.72
N GLY A 133 -1.67 28.31 0.46
CA GLY A 133 -0.55 28.87 -0.30
C GLY A 133 0.44 27.77 -0.67
N LEU A 134 0.12 26.99 -1.70
CA LEU A 134 1.03 25.98 -2.25
C LEU A 134 2.38 26.62 -2.60
N VAL A 135 3.46 26.07 -2.06
CA VAL A 135 4.84 26.53 -2.27
C VAL A 135 5.54 25.66 -3.31
N SER A 136 5.43 24.35 -3.15
CA SER A 136 6.07 23.39 -4.04
C SER A 136 5.39 22.03 -3.97
N VAL A 137 5.57 21.24 -5.03
CA VAL A 137 5.22 19.82 -5.09
C VAL A 137 6.50 19.04 -5.31
N ASN A 138 6.86 18.21 -4.33
CA ASN A 138 8.02 17.33 -4.40
C ASN A 138 7.62 16.02 -5.10
N VAL A 139 8.31 15.74 -6.22
CA VAL A 139 8.12 14.54 -7.07
C VAL A 139 9.35 13.63 -7.06
N ASN A 140 10.24 13.80 -6.09
CA ASN A 140 11.52 13.11 -6.01
C ASN A 140 11.39 11.58 -6.01
N ALA A 141 10.33 11.05 -5.39
CA ALA A 141 10.02 9.63 -5.41
C ALA A 141 9.74 9.12 -6.84
N LEU A 142 9.05 9.92 -7.67
CA LEU A 142 8.69 9.53 -9.04
C LEU A 142 9.89 9.47 -9.98
N VAL A 143 10.96 10.21 -9.67
CA VAL A 143 12.22 10.22 -10.43
C VAL A 143 13.26 9.24 -9.87
N GLY A 144 12.90 8.42 -8.88
CA GLY A 144 13.79 7.41 -8.30
C GLY A 144 14.85 7.98 -7.36
N ASN A 145 14.67 9.21 -6.87
CA ASN A 145 15.54 9.82 -5.88
C ASN A 145 14.71 10.34 -4.70
N PRO A 146 13.96 9.49 -3.98
CA PRO A 146 13.15 9.92 -2.85
C PRO A 146 14.06 10.69 -1.89
N GLY A 147 13.83 12.01 -1.77
CA GLY A 147 14.59 12.83 -0.82
C GLY A 147 14.36 12.32 0.60
N GLU A 148 15.15 12.80 1.56
CA GLU A 148 14.97 12.48 2.98
C GLU A 148 13.50 12.53 3.35
N GLU A 149 12.98 11.41 3.87
CA GLU A 149 11.64 11.30 4.39
C GLU A 149 11.39 12.50 5.31
N ILE A 150 10.43 13.34 4.93
CA ILE A 150 9.90 14.31 5.87
C ILE A 150 9.20 13.45 6.91
N GLU A 151 9.87 13.23 8.04
CA GLU A 151 9.38 12.43 9.16
C GLU A 151 7.88 12.69 9.32
N GLU A 152 7.09 11.63 9.12
CA GLU A 152 5.72 11.60 9.58
C GLU A 152 5.81 11.83 11.09
N ALA A 153 5.44 13.03 11.52
CA ALA A 153 5.27 13.29 12.93
C ALA A 153 4.16 12.32 13.41
N GLU A 154 4.57 11.23 14.06
CA GLU A 154 3.68 10.42 14.87
C GLU A 154 2.99 11.33 15.91
N GLY A 155 1.66 11.26 15.99
CA GLY A 155 0.82 11.94 16.99
C GLY A 155 -0.25 12.82 16.33
N GLU A 156 -1.55 12.58 16.47
CA GLU A 156 -2.31 11.80 17.45
C GLU A 156 -3.48 11.10 16.73
N GLU A 157 -3.70 9.83 17.05
CA GLU A 157 -5.01 9.20 16.86
C GLU A 157 -6.03 9.96 17.70
N GLY A 158 -6.94 10.67 17.02
CA GLY A 158 -8.17 11.14 17.66
C GLY A 158 -9.12 9.96 17.88
N GLU A 159 -8.90 9.21 18.96
CA GLU A 159 -9.96 8.41 19.60
C GLU A 159 -11.05 9.37 20.09
N GLU A 160 -12.08 9.61 19.29
CA GLU A 160 -13.33 10.16 19.81
C GLU A 160 -14.13 9.02 20.46
N ALA A 161 -13.91 8.85 21.76
CA ALA A 161 -14.84 8.16 22.64
C ALA A 161 -16.19 8.89 22.61
N VAL A 162 -17.24 8.12 22.32
CA VAL A 162 -18.64 8.54 22.27
C VAL A 162 -19.13 8.98 23.66
N GLU A 163 -19.83 10.12 23.66
CA GLU A 163 -20.62 10.79 24.71
C GLU A 163 -21.28 9.92 25.80
N GLU A 164 -21.31 10.43 27.05
CA GLU A 164 -22.57 10.87 27.68
C GLU A 164 -22.33 11.87 28.86
N ALA A 165 -23.23 12.85 28.99
CA ALA A 165 -23.13 14.08 29.79
C ALA A 165 -23.70 13.95 31.26
N PRO A 166 -24.15 15.01 31.97
CA PRO A 166 -23.36 15.84 32.91
C PRO A 166 -23.84 15.89 34.40
N ALA A 167 -22.90 16.20 35.32
CA ALA A 167 -22.93 16.92 36.65
C ALA A 167 -24.07 16.69 37.71
N PRO A 168 -23.83 16.71 39.06
CA PRO A 168 -23.55 17.98 39.78
C PRO A 168 -22.78 17.97 41.15
N LYS A 169 -22.25 19.17 41.50
CA LYS A 169 -22.04 19.87 42.81
C LYS A 169 -21.03 19.37 43.90
N LYS A 170 -20.21 20.34 44.33
CA LYS A 170 -19.30 20.44 45.53
C LYS A 170 -19.97 20.06 46.87
N PRO A 171 -19.17 19.69 47.90
CA PRO A 171 -18.83 20.68 48.94
C PRO A 171 -17.36 20.67 49.40
N ALA A 172 -16.93 21.84 49.89
CA ALA A 172 -15.66 22.07 50.58
C ALA A 172 -15.76 21.74 52.08
N LYS A 173 -14.70 21.16 52.65
CA LYS A 173 -14.30 21.21 54.09
C LYS A 173 -12.84 20.72 54.16
N ALA A 174 -11.84 21.55 54.47
CA ALA A 174 -11.46 22.18 55.74
C ALA A 174 -10.46 21.34 56.58
N ALA A 175 -9.43 22.07 57.09
CA ALA A 175 -8.51 21.75 58.19
C ALA A 175 -7.30 20.83 57.83
N LYS A 176 -6.07 21.03 58.32
CA LYS A 176 -5.51 21.95 59.34
C LYS A 176 -3.97 21.82 59.35
N GLY A 177 -3.28 22.95 59.62
CA GLY A 177 -2.03 23.04 60.40
C GLY A 177 -0.70 22.96 59.63
N LYS A 178 0.38 23.64 60.04
CA LYS A 178 0.70 24.17 61.39
C LYS A 178 1.89 25.16 61.34
N LYS A 179 1.70 26.31 62.00
CA LYS A 179 2.62 27.14 62.83
C LYS A 179 4.07 27.47 62.40
N GLY A 180 4.35 28.78 62.53
CA GLY A 180 5.60 29.38 63.07
C GLY A 180 6.39 30.16 62.03
N LYS A 181 6.80 31.42 62.21
CA LYS A 181 7.41 32.03 63.40
C LYS A 181 7.32 33.57 63.31
N LYS A 182 7.18 34.19 64.49
CA LYS A 182 7.02 35.62 64.80
C LYS A 182 8.22 36.51 64.44
N GLY A 183 7.88 37.78 64.20
CA GLY A 183 8.59 38.97 64.72
C GLY A 183 9.26 39.81 63.64
N LYS A 184 9.38 41.14 63.72
CA LYS A 184 8.94 42.19 64.67
C LYS A 184 9.35 43.52 63.98
N LYS A 185 8.51 44.56 64.11
CA LYS A 185 8.75 46.04 64.04
C LYS A 185 10.17 46.49 63.61
N ARG A 186 10.34 47.55 62.80
CA ARG A 186 9.68 48.86 62.88
C ARG A 186 10.09 49.68 61.67
#